data_AF-A0A498DPA0-F1
#
_entry.id   AF-A0A498DPA0-F1
#
_cell.length_a   1.000
_cell.length_b   1.000
_cell.length_c   1.000
_cell.angle_alpha   90.00
_cell.angle_beta   90.00
_cell.angle_gamma   90.00
#
_symmetry.space_group_name_H-M   'P 1'
#
loop_
_entity.id
_entity.type
_entity.pdbx_description
1 polymer ?
#
loop_
_entity_poly.entity_id
_entity_poly.type
_entity_poly.pdbx_seq_one_letter_code
_entity_poly.pdbx_strand_id
1 'polypeptide(L)'
;MEKKRYFVNIGEGEISQIKYENNDDFVIFATEAEVSELRIIMNHLHDASFSSFLRAHVPIVEYHHDSANDRYDEYLTSAYQLIHDLGVEKTRKHIESMNILSNNHNKR
;
A
#
# COMPACT_ATOMS: atom_id res chain seq x y z
N MET A 1 -15.84 5.34 -16.90
CA MET A 1 -15.88 3.94 -16.44
C MET A 1 -16.68 3.89 -15.15
N GLU A 2 -17.43 2.82 -14.93
CA GLU A 2 -18.23 2.63 -13.71
C GLU A 2 -17.31 2.26 -12.53
N LYS A 3 -17.56 2.86 -11.36
CA LYS A 3 -16.84 2.53 -10.12
C LYS A 3 -17.56 1.40 -9.40
N LYS A 4 -16.82 0.36 -8.99
CA LYS A 4 -17.31 -0.77 -8.21
C LYS A 4 -16.71 -0.70 -6.80
N ARG A 5 -17.37 -1.34 -5.83
CA ARG A 5 -16.88 -1.44 -4.46
C ARG A 5 -15.81 -2.52 -4.37
N TYR A 6 -14.70 -2.20 -3.72
CA TYR A 6 -13.63 -3.15 -3.41
C TYR A 6 -13.24 -3.08 -1.92
N PHE A 7 -12.82 -4.22 -1.40
CA PHE A 7 -12.23 -4.45 -0.10
C PHE A 7 -10.73 -4.66 -0.31
N VAL A 8 -9.90 -3.97 0.47
CA VAL A 8 -8.45 -3.95 0.31
C VAL A 8 -7.78 -4.31 1.63
N ASN A 9 -6.87 -5.28 1.57
CA ASN A 9 -5.98 -5.63 2.67
C ASN A 9 -4.53 -5.50 2.20
N ILE A 10 -3.82 -4.48 2.71
CA ILE A 10 -2.43 -4.24 2.32
C ILE A 10 -1.49 -5.32 2.88
N GLY A 11 -1.73 -5.76 4.12
CA GLY A 11 -0.88 -6.75 4.80
C GLY A 11 -0.91 -8.12 4.12
N GLU A 12 -2.06 -8.52 3.60
CA GLU A 12 -2.24 -9.78 2.88
C GLU A 12 -2.09 -9.65 1.36
N GLY A 13 -1.99 -8.43 0.83
CA GLY A 13 -1.91 -8.20 -0.60
C GLY A 13 -3.25 -8.37 -1.33
N GLU A 14 -4.39 -8.36 -0.63
CA GLU A 14 -5.71 -8.66 -1.17
C GLU A 14 -6.42 -7.42 -1.74
N ILE A 15 -7.03 -7.57 -2.92
CA ILE A 15 -8.08 -6.66 -3.42
C ILE A 15 -9.24 -7.54 -3.91
N SER A 16 -10.42 -7.38 -3.32
CA SER A 16 -11.58 -8.24 -3.61
C SER A 16 -12.87 -7.42 -3.73
N GLN A 17 -13.83 -7.91 -4.53
CA GLN A 17 -15.20 -7.37 -4.55
C GLN A 17 -16.11 -8.06 -3.52
N ILE A 18 -15.64 -9.17 -2.94
CA ILE A 18 -16.37 -9.97 -1.98
C ILE A 18 -15.82 -9.63 -0.59
N LYS A 19 -16.71 -9.29 0.33
CA LYS A 19 -16.33 -9.15 1.74
C LYS A 19 -15.94 -10.53 2.26
N TYR A 20 -14.73 -10.67 2.77
CA TYR A 20 -14.22 -11.90 3.36
C TYR A 20 -13.69 -11.61 4.77
N GLU A 21 -14.23 -12.30 5.76
CA GLU A 21 -13.90 -12.10 7.19
C GLU A 21 -13.87 -10.61 7.59
N ASN A 22 -12.71 -10.11 8.01
CA ASN A 22 -12.47 -8.75 8.49
C ASN A 22 -11.70 -7.88 7.47
N ASN A 23 -11.75 -8.21 6.17
CA ASN A 23 -11.06 -7.42 5.13
C ASN A 23 -11.72 -6.05 4.83
N ASP A 24 -12.61 -5.56 5.69
CA ASP A 24 -13.33 -4.28 5.56
C ASP A 24 -12.67 -3.10 6.29
N ASP A 25 -11.38 -3.23 6.59
CA ASP A 25 -10.54 -2.15 7.11
C ASP A 25 -10.38 -1.02 6.09
N PHE A 26 -10.18 -1.36 4.81
CA PHE A 26 -10.16 -0.39 3.72
C PHE A 26 -11.18 -0.74 2.65
N VAL A 27 -12.21 0.11 2.53
CA VAL A 27 -13.24 0.02 1.49
C VAL A 27 -13.07 1.17 0.50
N ILE A 28 -12.98 0.86 -0.79
CA ILE A 28 -12.80 1.84 -1.86
C ILE A 28 -13.88 1.72 -2.95
N PHE A 29 -14.09 2.81 -3.69
CA PHE A 29 -14.85 2.82 -4.94
C PHE A 29 -13.92 3.16 -6.09
N ALA A 30 -13.69 2.19 -6.96
CA ALA A 30 -12.67 2.26 -8.00
C ALA A 30 -13.17 1.70 -9.32
N THR A 31 -12.64 2.26 -10.40
CA THR A 31 -12.70 1.70 -11.75
C THR A 31 -11.69 0.56 -11.87
N GLU A 32 -11.80 -0.25 -12.92
CA GLU A 32 -10.85 -1.34 -13.19
C GLU A 32 -9.42 -0.81 -13.41
N ALA A 33 -9.27 0.38 -14.00
CA ALA A 33 -7.98 1.04 -14.17
C ALA A 33 -7.35 1.44 -12.82
N GLU A 34 -8.12 2.08 -11.93
CA GLU A 34 -7.67 2.47 -10.59
C GLU A 34 -7.30 1.24 -9.74
N VAL A 35 -8.01 0.11 -9.88
CA VAL A 35 -7.65 -1.16 -9.21
C VAL A 35 -6.37 -1.76 -9.79
N SER A 36 -6.20 -1.70 -11.11
CA SER A 36 -4.98 -2.15 -11.78
C SER A 36 -3.77 -1.35 -11.30
N GLU A 37 -3.90 -0.03 -11.14
CA GLU A 37 -2.87 0.84 -10.58
C GLU A 37 -2.54 0.44 -9.13
N LEU A 38 -3.55 0.26 -8.27
CA LEU A 38 -3.35 -0.18 -6.89
C LEU A 38 -2.64 -1.53 -6.83
N ARG A 39 -2.98 -2.49 -7.72
CA ARG A 39 -2.32 -3.79 -7.82
C ARG A 39 -0.82 -3.64 -8.15
N ILE A 40 -0.48 -2.76 -9.10
CA ILE A 40 0.92 -2.51 -9.47
C ILE A 40 1.71 -1.98 -8.27
N ILE A 41 1.17 -1.00 -7.55
CA ILE A 41 1.82 -0.41 -6.37
C ILE A 41 2.02 -1.48 -5.29
N MET A 42 1.01 -2.32 -5.01
CA MET A 42 1.10 -3.37 -4.00
C MET A 42 2.11 -4.48 -4.36
N ASN A 43 2.25 -4.82 -5.66
CA ASN A 43 3.28 -5.75 -6.10
C ASN A 43 4.69 -5.20 -5.85
N HIS A 44 4.92 -3.92 -6.17
CA HIS A 44 6.21 -3.27 -5.89
C HIS A 44 6.51 -3.20 -4.39
N LEU A 45 5.51 -2.96 -3.56
CA LEU A 45 5.63 -3.00 -2.10
C LEU A 45 6.09 -4.40 -1.61
N HIS A 46 5.50 -5.47 -2.16
CA HIS A 46 5.86 -6.84 -1.83
C HIS A 46 7.30 -7.18 -2.27
N ASP A 47 7.69 -6.81 -3.50
CA ASP A 47 9.04 -7.04 -4.03
C ASP A 47 10.12 -6.32 -3.21
N ALA A 48 9.84 -5.09 -2.79
CA ALA A 48 10.72 -4.32 -1.91
C ALA A 48 10.85 -4.96 -0.51
N SER A 49 9.76 -5.53 0.01
CA SER A 49 9.75 -6.27 1.28
C SER A 49 10.62 -7.53 1.20
N PHE A 50 10.42 -8.34 0.15
CA PHE A 50 11.14 -9.59 -0.04
C PHE A 50 12.65 -9.35 -0.23
N SER A 51 13.00 -8.30 -0.99
CA SER A 51 14.39 -7.85 -1.13
C SER A 51 15.02 -7.47 0.22
N SER A 52 14.24 -6.85 1.12
CA SER A 52 14.67 -6.49 2.46
C SER A 52 14.82 -7.72 3.38
N PHE A 53 13.90 -8.69 3.29
CA PHE A 53 13.95 -9.95 4.05
C PHE A 53 15.16 -10.82 3.69
N LEU A 54 15.41 -11.02 2.39
CA LEU A 54 16.59 -11.75 1.91
C LEU A 54 17.90 -11.10 2.37
N ARG A 55 17.96 -9.76 2.35
CA ARG A 55 19.11 -9.00 2.82
C ARG A 55 19.37 -9.18 4.31
N ALA A 56 18.32 -9.18 5.14
CA ALA A 56 18.45 -9.36 6.59
C ALA A 56 18.99 -10.74 6.99
N HIS A 57 18.84 -11.75 6.12
CA HIS A 57 19.22 -13.14 6.41
C HIS A 57 20.51 -13.60 5.71
N VAL A 58 21.12 -12.78 4.82
CA VAL A 58 22.36 -13.11 4.10
C VAL A 58 23.48 -12.12 4.45
N PRO A 59 24.49 -12.52 5.26
CA PRO A 59 25.50 -11.60 5.80
C PRO A 59 26.51 -10.97 4.82
N ILE A 60 26.49 -11.33 3.52
CA ILE A 60 27.62 -11.10 2.60
C ILE A 60 27.32 -10.06 1.50
N VAL A 61 26.13 -9.46 1.46
CA VAL A 61 25.81 -8.41 0.48
C VAL A 61 26.17 -7.04 1.05
N GLU A 62 27.05 -6.31 0.35
CA GLU A 62 27.66 -5.04 0.78
C GLU A 62 26.65 -3.97 1.22
N TYR A 63 27.08 -3.24 2.25
CA TYR A 63 26.30 -2.51 3.25
C TYR A 63 26.19 -1.01 2.92
N HIS A 64 25.62 -0.64 1.77
CA HIS A 64 25.27 0.76 1.53
C HIS A 64 24.00 0.81 0.70
N HIS A 65 22.83 1.12 1.28
CA HIS A 65 21.67 1.67 0.57
C HIS A 65 20.48 1.94 1.50
N ASP A 66 20.27 3.22 1.86
CA ASP A 66 18.96 3.75 2.30
C ASP A 66 17.86 3.49 1.25
N SER A 67 18.25 3.30 -0.02
CA SER A 67 17.35 3.26 -1.17
C SER A 67 16.31 2.13 -1.20
N ALA A 68 16.55 1.00 -0.52
CA ALA A 68 15.58 -0.10 -0.48
C ALA A 68 14.44 0.17 0.52
N ASN A 69 14.78 0.71 1.69
CA ASN A 69 13.80 1.17 2.67
C ASN A 69 13.05 2.39 2.15
N ASP A 70 13.75 3.35 1.51
CA ASP A 70 13.10 4.51 0.89
C ASP A 70 12.07 4.08 -0.16
N ARG A 71 12.39 3.10 -1.02
CA ARG A 71 11.44 2.54 -2.00
C ARG A 71 10.26 1.85 -1.34
N TYR A 72 10.49 1.08 -0.27
CA TYR A 72 9.40 0.46 0.47
C TYR A 72 8.45 1.50 1.05
N ASP A 73 8.99 2.53 1.71
CA ASP A 73 8.21 3.64 2.29
C ASP A 73 7.46 4.45 1.21
N GLU A 74 8.09 4.67 0.05
CA GLU A 74 7.47 5.33 -1.11
C GLU A 74 6.27 4.55 -1.65
N TYR A 75 6.42 3.24 -1.88
CA TYR A 75 5.32 2.40 -2.38
C TYR A 75 4.22 2.23 -1.33
N LEU A 76 4.59 2.10 -0.04
CA LEU A 76 3.63 2.01 1.05
C LEU A 76 2.78 3.27 1.13
N THR A 77 3.43 4.44 1.06
CA THR A 77 2.72 5.72 1.08
C THR A 77 1.85 5.91 -0.15
N SER A 78 2.34 5.51 -1.33
CA SER A 78 1.57 5.58 -2.58
C SER A 78 0.32 4.69 -2.52
N ALA A 79 0.42 3.49 -1.92
CA ALA A 79 -0.72 2.61 -1.73
C ALA A 79 -1.76 3.25 -0.81
N TYR A 80 -1.33 3.77 0.35
CA TYR A 80 -2.24 4.44 1.29
C TYR A 80 -2.85 5.72 0.71
N GLN A 81 -2.11 6.49 -0.10
CA GLN A 81 -2.64 7.68 -0.75
C GLN A 81 -3.76 7.32 -1.73
N LEU A 82 -3.53 6.33 -2.60
CA LEU A 82 -4.55 5.90 -3.56
C LEU A 82 -5.78 5.31 -2.87
N ILE A 83 -5.59 4.56 -1.78
CA ILE A 83 -6.70 4.03 -0.97
C ILE A 83 -7.46 5.16 -0.27
N HIS A 84 -6.78 6.21 0.20
CA HIS A 84 -7.44 7.40 0.78
C HIS A 84 -8.29 8.12 -0.28
N ASP A 85 -7.74 8.37 -1.45
CA ASP A 85 -8.42 9.09 -2.53
C ASP A 85 -9.69 8.34 -2.98
N LEU A 86 -9.59 7.02 -3.14
CA LEU A 86 -10.70 6.15 -3.58
C LEU A 86 -11.60 5.67 -2.43
N GLY A 87 -11.20 5.92 -1.18
CA GLY A 87 -11.80 5.38 0.03
C GLY A 87 -13.15 5.99 0.38
N VAL A 88 -13.99 5.21 1.08
CA VAL A 88 -15.14 5.76 1.80
C VAL A 88 -14.69 6.60 3.00
N GLU A 89 -15.59 7.36 3.62
CA GLU A 89 -15.27 8.23 4.75
C GLU A 89 -14.58 7.50 5.90
N LYS A 90 -15.01 6.27 6.23
CA LYS A 90 -14.36 5.42 7.25
C LYS A 90 -12.89 5.13 6.89
N THR A 91 -12.63 4.74 5.63
CA THR A 91 -11.29 4.46 5.10
C THR A 91 -10.39 5.69 5.21
N ARG A 92 -10.88 6.86 4.77
CA ARG A 92 -10.12 8.12 4.81
C ARG A 92 -9.73 8.52 6.22
N LYS A 93 -10.71 8.54 7.13
CA LYS A 93 -10.49 8.85 8.55
C LYS A 93 -9.52 7.87 9.21
N HIS A 94 -9.61 6.60 8.85
CA HIS A 94 -8.68 5.59 9.35
C HIS A 94 -7.25 5.89 8.88
N ILE A 95 -7.04 6.19 7.59
CA ILE A 95 -5.72 6.53 7.05
C ILE A 95 -5.16 7.83 7.63
N GLU A 96 -5.99 8.85 7.78
CA GLU A 96 -5.62 10.10 8.44
C GLU A 96 -5.18 9.84 9.89
N SER A 97 -5.88 8.98 10.63
CA SER A 97 -5.52 8.62 12.01
C SER A 97 -4.18 7.88 12.12
N MET A 98 -3.74 7.20 11.06
CA MET A 98 -2.45 6.51 11.03
C MET A 98 -1.28 7.49 10.85
N ASN A 99 -1.52 8.75 10.47
CA ASN A 99 -0.51 9.78 10.18
C ASN A 99 0.55 9.38 9.13
N ILE A 100 0.31 8.33 8.36
CA ILE A 100 1.28 7.80 7.38
C ILE A 100 1.50 8.77 6.20
N LEU A 101 0.46 9.48 5.78
CA LEU A 101 0.53 10.45 4.69
C LEU A 101 1.21 11.77 5.11
N SER A 102 1.15 12.12 6.40
CA SER A 102 1.75 13.36 6.92
C SER A 102 3.28 13.27 7.02
N ASN A 103 3.83 12.07 7.25
CA ASN A 103 5.25 11.87 7.51
C ASN A 103 6.12 12.07 6.24
N ASN A 104 5.55 11.84 5.05
CA ASN A 104 6.25 12.01 3.77
C ASN A 104 6.35 13.46 3.29
N HIS A 105 5.63 14.41 3.90
CA HIS A 105 5.77 15.83 3.57
C HIS A 105 7.06 16.47 4.09
N ASN A 106 7.79 15.82 5.02
CA ASN A 106 9.01 16.34 5.64
C ASN A 106 10.33 15.86 5.02
N LYS A 107 10.31 15.03 3.96
CA LYS A 107 11.49 14.72 3.13
C LYS A 107 11.53 15.68 1.92
N ARG A 108 11.90 16.95 2.14
CA ARG A 108 12.23 17.92 1.08
C ARG A 108 13.48 18.71 1.44
#